data_AF-A0A3S0DKW9-F1
#
_entry.id   AF-A0A3S0DKW9-F1
#
_cell.length_a   1.000
_cell.length_b   1.000
_cell.length_c   1.000
_cell.angle_alpha   90.00
_cell.angle_beta   90.00
_cell.angle_gamma   90.00
#
_symmetry.space_group_name_H-M   'P 1'
#
loop_
_entity.id
_entity.type
_entity.pdbx_description
1 polymer ?
#
loop_
_entity_poly.entity_id
_entity_poly.type
_entity_poly.pdbx_seq_one_letter_code
_entity_poly.pdbx_strand_id
1 'polypeptide(L)' 'MPQLDETHDASRRSWVASANGHPDFPLQNLPLGIFAPGGAEPRAGTAIGDK' A
#
# COMPACT_ATOMS: atom_id res chain seq x y z
N MET A 1 -11.24 -18.88 -13.65
CA MET A 1 -10.42 -18.25 -12.59
C MET A 1 -10.58 -16.75 -12.77
N PRO A 2 -10.80 -15.95 -11.71
CA PRO A 2 -10.88 -14.50 -11.87
C PRO A 2 -9.58 -14.02 -12.51
N GLN A 3 -9.71 -13.27 -13.59
CA GLN A 3 -8.56 -12.64 -14.23
C GLN A 3 -8.18 -11.44 -13.37
N LEU A 4 -6.99 -11.49 -12.79
CA LEU A 4 -6.47 -10.40 -11.99
C LEU A 4 -6.11 -9.23 -12.92
N ASP A 5 -6.46 -8.02 -12.51
CA ASP A 5 -6.12 -6.80 -13.23
C ASP A 5 -4.63 -6.46 -13.05
N GLU A 6 -4.22 -5.33 -13.64
CA GLU A 6 -2.85 -4.91 -13.64
C GLU A 6 -2.28 -4.58 -12.24
N THR A 7 -3.12 -4.39 -11.21
CA THR A 7 -2.66 -4.08 -9.84
C THR A 7 -2.01 -5.28 -9.17
N HIS A 8 -2.27 -6.49 -9.65
CA HIS A 8 -1.75 -7.74 -9.12
C HIS A 8 -0.42 -8.19 -9.75
N ASP A 9 0.11 -7.42 -10.71
CA ASP A 9 1.40 -7.73 -11.35
C ASP A 9 2.57 -7.58 -10.37
N ALA A 10 3.21 -8.70 -10.02
CA ALA A 10 4.35 -8.75 -9.09
C ALA A 10 5.61 -8.03 -9.61
N SER A 11 5.69 -7.74 -10.90
CA SER A 11 6.78 -6.98 -11.51
C SER A 11 6.64 -5.47 -11.33
N ARG A 12 5.44 -4.97 -11.00
CA ARG A 12 5.22 -3.53 -10.76
C ARG A 12 5.97 -3.05 -9.53
N ARG A 13 6.37 -1.78 -9.61
CA ARG A 13 7.19 -1.10 -8.60
C ARG A 13 6.57 0.26 -8.26
N SER A 14 6.70 0.63 -7.00
CA SER A 14 6.30 1.94 -6.50
C SER A 14 7.49 2.91 -6.58
N TRP A 15 7.17 4.19 -6.75
CA TRP A 15 8.14 5.27 -6.54
C TRP A 15 8.50 5.43 -5.05
N VAL A 16 7.66 4.91 -4.14
CA VAL A 16 8.00 4.73 -2.72
C VAL A 16 8.97 3.56 -2.61
N ALA A 17 10.26 3.85 -2.45
CA ALA A 17 11.31 2.83 -2.50
C ALA A 17 11.14 1.72 -1.45
N SER A 18 10.71 2.05 -0.23
CA SER A 18 10.49 1.08 0.85
C SER A 18 9.39 0.06 0.56
N ALA A 19 8.47 0.34 -0.37
CA ALA A 19 7.40 -0.58 -0.74
C ALA A 19 7.87 -1.70 -1.69
N ASN A 20 9.01 -1.52 -2.37
CA ASN A 20 9.50 -2.47 -3.36
C ASN A 20 10.11 -3.71 -2.67
N GLY A 21 9.31 -4.76 -2.49
CA GLY A 21 9.71 -5.98 -1.78
C GLY A 21 9.40 -5.95 -0.28
N HIS A 22 8.58 -5.00 0.18
CA HIS A 22 8.13 -4.95 1.57
C HIS A 22 7.28 -6.19 1.91
N PRO A 23 7.49 -6.86 3.05
CA PRO A 23 6.74 -8.08 3.41
C PRO A 23 5.24 -7.82 3.62
N ASP A 24 4.91 -6.74 4.34
CA ASP A 24 3.52 -6.45 4.70
C ASP A 24 2.83 -5.43 3.78
N PHE A 25 3.51 -4.37 3.36
CA PHE A 25 2.92 -3.26 2.59
C PHE A 25 3.57 -3.05 1.22
N PRO A 26 3.64 -4.09 0.35
CA PRO A 26 4.07 -3.90 -1.03
C PRO A 26 3.01 -3.13 -1.83
N LEU A 27 3.38 -2.65 -3.02
CA LEU A 27 2.47 -1.95 -3.95
C LEU A 27 1.20 -2.74 -4.26
N GLN A 28 1.26 -4.07 -4.24
CA GLN A 28 0.15 -4.97 -4.54
C GLN A 28 -0.84 -5.14 -3.38
N ASN A 29 -0.53 -4.66 -2.16
CA ASN A 29 -1.41 -4.85 -0.99
C ASN A 29 -2.36 -3.66 -0.77
N LEU A 30 -1.82 -2.44 -0.66
CA LEU A 30 -2.57 -1.19 -0.39
C LEU A 30 -3.76 -1.36 0.58
N PRO A 31 -3.53 -1.82 1.83
CA PRO A 31 -4.60 -2.05 2.79
C PRO A 31 -5.25 -0.74 3.22
N LEU A 32 -6.55 -0.75 3.49
CA LEU A 32 -7.27 0.44 3.96
C LEU A 32 -7.28 0.50 5.49
N GLY A 33 -7.05 1.71 6.03
CA GLY A 33 -7.08 1.96 7.47
C GLY A 33 -7.51 3.38 7.80
N ILE A 34 -7.80 3.64 9.08
CA ILE A 34 -8.07 4.97 9.61
C ILE A 34 -6.84 5.43 10.40
N PHE A 35 -6.33 6.62 10.06
CA PHE A 35 -5.12 7.18 10.64
C PHE A 35 -5.38 8.58 11.19
N ALA A 36 -4.71 8.94 12.29
CA ALA A 36 -4.74 10.26 12.90
C ALA A 36 -3.31 10.78 13.16
N PRO A 37 -2.52 11.09 12.12
CA PRO A 37 -1.13 11.54 12.29
C PRO A 37 -1.07 12.85 13.08
N GLY A 38 -0.20 12.91 14.09
CA GLY A 38 0.01 14.12 14.89
C GLY A 38 -1.22 14.56 15.70
N GLY A 39 -2.16 13.65 16.00
CA GLY A 39 -3.40 13.98 16.71
C GLY A 39 -4.42 14.76 15.88
N ALA A 40 -4.24 14.83 14.56
CA ALA A 40 -5.23 15.38 13.64
C ALA A 40 -6.50 14.52 13.60
N GLU A 41 -7.58 15.06 13.03
CA GLU A 41 -8.82 14.33 12.82
C GLU A 41 -8.60 13.00 12.05
N PRO A 42 -9.19 11.88 12.52
CA PRO A 42 -9.08 10.58 11.87
C PRO A 42 -9.56 10.60 10.42
N ARG A 43 -8.78 9.99 9.52
CA ARG A 43 -9.10 9.92 8.08
C ARG A 43 -8.69 8.58 7.47
N ALA A 44 -9.35 8.22 6.37
CA ALA A 44 -8.98 7.06 5.58
C ALA A 44 -7.60 7.23 4.93
N GLY A 45 -6.83 6.15 4.88
CA GLY A 45 -5.55 6.08 4.22
C GLY A 45 -5.15 4.64 3.90
N THR A 46 -3.95 4.48 3.35
CA THR A 46 -3.36 3.17 3.07
C THR A 46 -1.89 3.16 3.46
N ALA A 47 -1.39 2.00 3.89
CA ALA A 47 0.03 1.80 4.19
C ALA A 47 0.79 1.43 2.91
N ILE A 48 1.98 2.00 2.72
CA ILE A 48 2.84 1.67 1.57
C ILE A 48 4.33 1.72 1.96
N GLY A 49 4.96 0.56 1.99
CA GLY A 49 6.28 0.41 2.60
C GLY A 49 6.25 0.91 4.06
N ASP A 50 7.30 1.64 4.46
CA ASP A 50 7.42 2.28 5.78
C ASP A 50 6.60 3.59 5.94
N LYS A 51 5.61 3.86 5.07
CA LYS A 51 4.85 5.12 5.02
C LYS A 51 3.37 4.93 5.26
#